data_AF-A0A1X1RVA2-F1
#
_entry.id   AF-A0A1X1RVA2-F1
#
_cell.length_a   1.000
_cell.length_b   1.000
_cell.length_c   1.000
_cell.angle_alpha   90.00
_cell.angle_beta   90.00
_cell.angle_gamma   90.00
#
_symmetry.space_group_name_H-M   'P 1'
#
loop_
_entity.id
_entity.type
_entity.pdbx_description
1 polymer ?
#
loop_
_entity_poly.entity_id
_entity_poly.type
_entity_poly.pdbx_seq_one_letter_code
_entity_poly.pdbx_strand_id
1 'polypeptide(L)'
;MIFDILSRLARVRLTVGYAATLAAVSITLLILGPQVQQQVIRNASTNVHNLAHGHLGTLFGSAFVTDAGPMYVWLPGLVCLLALAELIWHSGRTAVVFVTGHIGATLLVAAGLTGAIELGWLPLSIARASDVGMSYGAVAVLGALTAAVPSRWRPVWICWWVPAGVAAAAIGAEFTDAGHAVALVLGMLVAARFGRPAPSAWTPLRYALLTVAAAFGFLLLAHTPWSAVAGAGVGALGALVADGAVRYRQMRRPLRAPAL
;
A
#
# COMPACT_ATOMS: atom_id res chain seq x y z
N MET A 1 24.21 -9.78 -23.04
CA MET A 1 22.83 -10.14 -22.63
C MET A 1 22.73 -10.39 -21.13
N ILE A 2 23.47 -11.36 -20.56
CA ILE A 2 23.42 -11.69 -19.12
C ILE A 2 23.77 -10.50 -18.21
N PHE A 3 24.85 -9.77 -18.50
CA PHE A 3 25.24 -8.58 -17.72
C PHE A 3 24.19 -7.45 -17.76
N ASP A 4 23.50 -7.26 -18.88
CA ASP A 4 22.43 -6.25 -18.98
C ASP A 4 21.22 -6.68 -18.13
N ILE A 5 20.84 -7.96 -18.17
CA ILE A 5 19.79 -8.53 -17.31
C ILE A 5 20.15 -8.38 -15.82
N LEU A 6 21.37 -8.75 -15.43
CA LEU A 6 21.83 -8.62 -14.05
C LEU A 6 21.85 -7.16 -13.59
N SER A 7 22.29 -6.24 -14.44
CA SER A 7 22.28 -4.80 -14.13
C SER A 7 20.86 -4.26 -13.95
N ARG A 8 19.89 -4.74 -14.74
CA ARG A 8 18.48 -4.37 -14.63
C ARG A 8 17.86 -4.94 -13.36
N LEU A 9 18.12 -6.21 -13.04
CA LEU A 9 17.65 -6.85 -11.81
C LEU A 9 18.26 -6.21 -10.56
N ALA A 10 19.53 -5.79 -10.63
CA ALA A 10 20.18 -5.09 -9.52
C ALA A 10 19.49 -3.77 -9.15
N ARG A 11 18.85 -3.10 -10.11
CA ARG A 11 18.05 -1.88 -9.86
C ARG A 11 16.72 -2.15 -9.17
N VAL A 12 16.22 -3.39 -9.19
CA VAL A 12 14.96 -3.82 -8.58
C VAL A 12 15.15 -5.01 -7.64
N ARG A 13 16.31 -5.09 -6.98
CA ARG A 13 16.73 -6.23 -6.17
C ARG A 13 15.83 -6.51 -4.98
N LEU A 14 15.28 -5.47 -4.35
CA LEU A 14 14.31 -5.63 -3.25
C LEU A 14 13.05 -6.28 -3.79
N THR A 15 12.52 -5.76 -4.91
CA THR A 15 11.31 -6.28 -5.54
C THR A 15 11.47 -7.75 -5.94
N VAL A 16 12.57 -8.09 -6.60
CA VAL A 16 12.86 -9.47 -7.02
C VAL A 16 13.03 -10.39 -5.82
N GLY A 17 13.82 -9.99 -4.83
CA GLY A 17 14.04 -10.78 -3.61
C GLY A 17 12.73 -11.03 -2.88
N TYR A 18 11.93 -9.99 -2.66
CA TYR A 18 10.66 -10.10 -1.96
C TYR A 18 9.64 -10.97 -2.70
N ALA A 19 9.51 -10.77 -4.02
CA ALA A 19 8.63 -11.60 -4.85
C ALA A 19 9.06 -13.08 -4.84
N ALA A 20 10.37 -13.34 -4.89
CA ALA A 20 10.91 -14.70 -4.80
C ALA A 20 10.63 -15.35 -3.44
N THR A 21 10.79 -14.60 -2.34
CA THR A 21 10.44 -15.09 -0.99
C THR A 21 8.95 -15.41 -0.89
N LEU A 22 8.08 -14.51 -1.36
CA LEU A 22 6.63 -14.74 -1.36
C LEU A 22 6.25 -15.97 -2.18
N ALA A 23 6.80 -16.10 -3.39
CA ALA A 23 6.57 -17.28 -4.23
C ALA A 23 7.04 -18.56 -3.54
N ALA A 24 8.24 -18.56 -2.94
CA ALA A 24 8.75 -19.71 -2.21
C ALA A 24 7.85 -20.09 -1.03
N VAL A 25 7.47 -19.14 -0.18
CA VAL A 25 6.57 -19.39 0.95
C VAL A 25 5.22 -19.91 0.46
N SER A 26 4.58 -19.25 -0.51
CA SER A 26 3.30 -19.70 -1.06
C SER A 26 3.37 -21.10 -1.66
N ILE A 27 4.41 -21.41 -2.45
CA ILE A 27 4.61 -22.74 -3.04
C ILE A 27 4.82 -23.79 -1.94
N THR A 28 5.64 -23.51 -0.94
CA THR A 28 5.86 -24.42 0.19
C THR A 28 4.57 -24.70 0.94
N LEU A 29 3.76 -23.68 1.24
CA LEU A 29 2.47 -23.87 1.92
C LEU A 29 1.47 -24.66 1.07
N LEU A 30 1.47 -24.45 -0.26
CA LEU A 30 0.66 -25.25 -1.19
C LEU A 30 1.08 -26.72 -1.19
N ILE A 31 2.38 -27.02 -1.16
CA ILE A 31 2.91 -28.39 -1.13
C ILE A 31 2.59 -29.07 0.21
N LEU A 32 2.72 -28.36 1.34
CA LEU A 32 2.47 -28.90 2.68
C LEU A 32 0.98 -29.04 3.01
N GLY A 33 0.12 -28.39 2.23
CA GLY A 33 -1.33 -28.54 2.27
C GLY A 33 -2.05 -27.61 3.27
N PRO A 34 -3.40 -27.64 3.25
CA PRO A 34 -4.22 -26.62 3.90
C PRO A 34 -4.08 -26.56 5.43
N GLN A 35 -3.83 -27.69 6.08
CA GLN A 35 -3.69 -27.75 7.54
C GLN A 35 -2.46 -26.98 8.03
N VAL A 36 -1.32 -27.19 7.35
CA VAL A 36 -0.07 -26.47 7.64
C VAL A 36 -0.22 -25.00 7.29
N GLN A 37 -0.82 -24.68 6.15
CA GLN A 37 -1.11 -23.30 5.76
C GLN A 37 -1.90 -22.56 6.84
N GLN A 38 -2.99 -23.14 7.34
CA GLN A 38 -3.80 -22.54 8.40
C GLN A 38 -3.03 -22.36 9.71
N GLN A 39 -2.18 -23.30 10.08
CA GLN A 39 -1.32 -23.17 11.26
C GLN A 39 -0.29 -22.04 11.11
N VAL A 40 0.34 -21.93 9.93
CA VAL A 40 1.30 -20.88 9.64
C VAL A 40 0.64 -19.51 9.64
N ILE A 41 -0.55 -19.37 9.01
CA ILE A 41 -1.33 -18.12 9.04
C ILE A 41 -1.65 -17.72 10.48
N ARG A 42 -2.16 -18.65 11.31
CA ARG A 42 -2.46 -18.36 12.72
C ARG A 42 -1.24 -17.89 13.51
N ASN A 43 -0.09 -18.52 13.29
CA ASN A 43 1.14 -18.21 14.03
C ASN A 43 1.82 -16.93 13.51
N ALA A 44 1.69 -16.62 12.22
CA ALA A 44 2.28 -15.45 11.60
C ALA A 44 1.40 -14.19 11.72
N SER A 45 0.11 -14.36 12.03
CA SER A 45 -0.86 -13.27 12.12
C SER A 45 -0.49 -12.20 13.14
N THR A 46 -0.64 -10.92 12.76
CA THR A 46 -0.51 -9.76 13.63
C THR A 46 -1.80 -9.41 14.37
N ASN A 47 -2.63 -10.41 14.62
CA ASN A 47 -3.85 -10.22 15.40
C ASN A 47 -3.58 -9.79 16.85
N VAL A 48 -4.59 -9.17 17.46
CA VAL A 48 -4.50 -8.62 18.81
C VAL A 48 -4.08 -9.71 19.81
N HIS A 49 -4.57 -10.94 19.65
CA HIS A 49 -4.20 -12.05 20.51
C HIS A 49 -2.69 -12.33 20.49
N ASN A 50 -2.08 -12.49 19.32
CA ASN A 50 -0.64 -12.76 19.18
C ASN A 50 0.20 -11.59 19.70
N LEU A 51 -0.18 -10.36 19.36
CA LEU A 51 0.55 -9.17 19.81
C LEU A 51 0.48 -9.00 21.34
N ALA A 52 -0.69 -9.24 21.95
CA ALA A 52 -0.85 -9.20 23.41
C ALA A 52 -0.05 -10.28 24.15
N HIS A 53 0.24 -11.41 23.50
CA HIS A 53 1.08 -12.47 24.07
C HIS A 53 2.59 -12.27 23.77
N GLY A 54 2.98 -11.10 23.27
CA GLY A 54 4.39 -10.75 23.07
C GLY A 54 5.02 -11.35 21.81
N HIS A 55 4.22 -11.89 20.88
CA HIS A 55 4.73 -12.43 19.61
C HIS A 55 5.11 -11.33 18.61
N LEU A 56 6.00 -10.41 18.98
CA LEU A 56 6.37 -9.24 18.16
C LEU A 56 7.03 -9.60 16.82
N GLY A 57 7.56 -10.82 16.70
CA GLY A 57 8.10 -11.33 15.43
C GLY A 57 7.06 -11.40 14.29
N THR A 58 5.77 -11.47 14.63
CA THR A 58 4.68 -11.46 13.63
C THR A 58 4.63 -10.14 12.87
N LEU A 59 5.07 -9.02 13.46
CA LEU A 59 5.12 -7.70 12.80
C LEU A 59 5.95 -7.71 11.50
N PHE A 60 6.97 -8.56 11.42
CA PHE A 60 7.75 -8.76 10.21
C PHE A 60 7.31 -10.01 9.44
N GLY A 61 7.05 -11.12 10.15
CA GLY A 61 6.70 -12.40 9.53
C GLY A 61 5.38 -12.37 8.75
N SER A 62 4.40 -11.61 9.22
CA SER A 62 3.09 -11.50 8.59
C SER A 62 3.17 -10.98 7.16
N ALA A 63 4.16 -10.15 6.83
CA ALA A 63 4.37 -9.63 5.49
C ALA A 63 4.74 -10.70 4.46
N PHE A 64 5.19 -11.89 4.89
CA PHE A 64 5.64 -12.97 4.01
C PHE A 64 4.64 -14.12 3.89
N VAL A 65 3.62 -14.14 4.74
CA VAL A 65 2.55 -15.13 4.73
C VAL A 65 1.30 -14.45 4.20
N THR A 66 0.57 -15.12 3.32
CA THR A 66 -0.65 -14.55 2.72
C THR A 66 -1.77 -15.58 2.78
N ASP A 67 -2.93 -15.11 3.20
CA ASP A 67 -4.21 -15.81 3.08
C ASP A 67 -5.01 -15.31 1.87
N ALA A 68 -4.43 -14.39 1.08
CA ALA A 68 -5.01 -13.96 -0.18
C ALA A 68 -5.10 -15.14 -1.15
N GLY A 69 -6.01 -15.01 -2.11
CA GLY A 69 -6.19 -15.96 -3.20
C GLY A 69 -4.92 -16.23 -4.02
N PRO A 70 -5.04 -16.97 -5.12
CA PRO A 70 -3.88 -17.51 -5.84
C PRO A 70 -2.84 -16.44 -6.21
N MET A 71 -1.55 -16.72 -5.94
CA MET A 71 -0.47 -15.74 -6.07
C MET A 71 -0.35 -15.10 -7.46
N TYR A 72 -0.71 -15.83 -8.51
CA TYR A 72 -0.65 -15.33 -9.89
C TYR A 72 -1.62 -14.17 -10.14
N VAL A 73 -2.63 -13.98 -9.29
CA VAL A 73 -3.60 -12.88 -9.38
C VAL A 73 -3.01 -11.57 -8.89
N TRP A 74 -2.38 -11.57 -7.71
CA TRP A 74 -1.94 -10.33 -7.04
C TRP A 74 -0.45 -10.03 -7.19
N LEU A 75 0.40 -11.06 -7.40
CA LEU A 75 1.86 -10.89 -7.45
C LEU A 75 2.32 -9.96 -8.59
N PRO A 76 1.76 -10.00 -9.82
CA PRO A 76 2.15 -9.07 -10.88
C PRO A 76 1.91 -7.61 -10.50
N GLY A 77 0.79 -7.32 -9.84
CA GLY A 77 0.43 -5.99 -9.35
C GLY A 77 1.41 -5.49 -8.29
N LEU A 78 1.73 -6.34 -7.32
CA LEU A 78 2.72 -6.07 -6.29
C LEU A 78 4.12 -5.81 -6.88
N VAL A 79 4.57 -6.65 -7.82
CA VAL A 79 5.86 -6.48 -8.50
C VAL A 79 5.90 -5.15 -9.24
N CYS A 80 4.84 -4.77 -9.96
CA CYS A 80 4.80 -3.48 -10.66
C CYS A 80 4.92 -2.30 -9.69
N LEU A 81 4.21 -2.36 -8.56
CA LEU A 81 4.21 -1.33 -7.53
C LEU A 81 5.58 -1.16 -6.87
N LEU A 82 6.17 -2.27 -6.40
CA LEU A 82 7.46 -2.25 -5.73
C LEU A 82 8.58 -1.89 -6.70
N ALA A 83 8.57 -2.42 -7.94
CA ALA A 83 9.55 -2.08 -8.96
C ALA A 83 9.49 -0.59 -9.31
N LEU A 84 8.29 -0.02 -9.46
CA LEU A 84 8.15 1.42 -9.72
C LEU A 84 8.77 2.25 -8.59
N ALA A 85 8.41 1.94 -7.34
CA ALA A 85 8.95 2.63 -6.17
C ALA A 85 10.47 2.49 -6.09
N GLU A 86 11.00 1.29 -6.27
CA GLU A 86 12.44 1.00 -6.23
C GLU A 86 13.21 1.70 -7.36
N LEU A 87 12.62 1.81 -8.56
CA LEU A 87 13.22 2.55 -9.67
C LEU A 87 13.22 4.07 -9.45
N ILE A 88 12.33 4.60 -8.59
CA ILE A 88 12.24 6.03 -8.28
C ILE A 88 13.10 6.41 -7.07
N TRP A 89 13.11 5.59 -6.01
CA TRP A 89 13.76 5.93 -4.73
C TRP A 89 14.84 4.95 -4.27
N HIS A 90 15.13 3.91 -5.05
CA HIS A 90 16.05 2.83 -4.71
C HIS A 90 15.56 1.92 -3.56
N SER A 91 16.21 0.76 -3.43
CA SER A 91 15.80 -0.31 -2.51
C SER A 91 15.63 0.17 -1.06
N GLY A 92 16.56 1.00 -0.55
CA GLY A 92 16.55 1.42 0.85
C GLY A 92 15.31 2.22 1.23
N ARG A 93 14.94 3.22 0.41
CA ARG A 93 13.76 4.06 0.68
C ARG A 93 12.46 3.30 0.48
N THR A 94 12.39 2.43 -0.53
CA THR A 94 11.24 1.54 -0.73
C THR A 94 11.06 0.61 0.47
N ALA A 95 12.14 0.00 0.97
CA ALA A 95 12.10 -0.84 2.16
C ALA A 95 11.65 -0.06 3.40
N VAL A 96 12.16 1.16 3.61
CA VAL A 96 11.73 2.01 4.74
C VAL A 96 10.24 2.29 4.67
N VAL A 97 9.69 2.70 3.52
CA VAL A 97 8.24 2.94 3.38
C VAL A 97 7.45 1.67 3.64
N PHE A 98 7.86 0.56 3.03
CA PHE A 98 7.17 -0.71 3.16
C PHE A 98 7.10 -1.15 4.62
N VAL A 99 8.25 -1.17 5.31
CA VAL A 99 8.34 -1.63 6.71
C VAL A 99 7.63 -0.67 7.66
N THR A 100 7.82 0.63 7.51
CA THR A 100 7.17 1.63 8.38
C THR A 100 5.66 1.65 8.19
N GLY A 101 5.20 1.53 6.95
CA GLY A 101 3.77 1.44 6.64
C GLY A 101 3.15 0.15 7.14
N HIS A 102 3.81 -0.98 6.92
CA HIS A 102 3.36 -2.30 7.39
C HIS A 102 3.24 -2.34 8.91
N ILE A 103 4.35 -2.12 9.61
CA ILE A 103 4.38 -2.18 11.08
C ILE A 103 3.53 -1.07 11.70
N GLY A 104 3.61 0.16 11.16
CA GLY A 104 2.87 1.29 11.68
C GLY A 104 1.36 1.13 11.56
N ALA A 105 0.87 0.67 10.40
CA ALA A 105 -0.55 0.39 10.22
C ALA A 105 -1.00 -0.76 11.11
N THR A 106 -0.25 -1.87 11.16
CA THR A 106 -0.54 -3.00 12.04
C THR A 106 -0.68 -2.56 13.51
N LEU A 107 0.26 -1.78 14.03
CA LEU A 107 0.21 -1.33 15.42
C LEU A 107 -0.97 -0.39 15.70
N LEU A 108 -1.27 0.53 14.78
CA LEU A 108 -2.40 1.46 14.92
C LEU A 108 -3.74 0.72 14.85
N VAL A 109 -3.87 -0.25 13.95
CA VAL A 109 -5.04 -1.12 13.83
C VAL A 109 -5.20 -1.97 15.10
N ALA A 110 -4.13 -2.61 15.56
CA ALA A 110 -4.16 -3.43 16.77
C ALA A 110 -4.55 -2.61 18.00
N ALA A 111 -4.01 -1.38 18.16
CA ALA A 111 -4.39 -0.47 19.23
C ALA A 111 -5.87 -0.06 19.14
N GLY A 112 -6.35 0.29 17.94
CA GLY A 112 -7.76 0.63 17.71
C GLY A 112 -8.71 -0.54 18.02
N LEU A 113 -8.37 -1.75 17.58
CA LEU A 113 -9.13 -2.96 17.88
C LEU A 113 -9.14 -3.27 19.37
N THR A 114 -8.00 -3.16 20.04
CA THR A 114 -7.89 -3.37 21.49
C THR A 114 -8.82 -2.41 22.24
N GLY A 115 -8.75 -1.11 21.94
CA GLY A 115 -9.63 -0.11 22.56
C GLY A 115 -11.11 -0.35 22.26
N ALA A 116 -11.45 -0.72 21.02
CA ALA A 116 -12.84 -1.02 20.65
C ALA A 116 -13.40 -2.27 21.35
N ILE A 117 -12.55 -3.28 21.63
CA ILE A 117 -12.92 -4.45 22.42
C ILE A 117 -13.11 -4.06 23.90
N GLU A 118 -12.18 -3.29 24.47
CA GLU A 118 -12.26 -2.84 25.87
C GLU A 118 -13.49 -1.96 26.14
N LEU A 119 -13.87 -1.12 25.17
CA LEU A 119 -15.07 -0.28 25.22
C LEU A 119 -16.38 -1.04 24.89
N GLY A 120 -16.29 -2.33 24.56
CA GLY A 120 -17.45 -3.17 24.23
C GLY A 120 -18.10 -2.88 22.87
N TRP A 121 -17.42 -2.16 21.98
CA TRP A 121 -17.91 -1.87 20.62
C TRP A 121 -17.71 -3.03 19.66
N LEU A 122 -16.71 -3.88 19.91
CA LEU A 122 -16.38 -5.04 19.09
C LEU A 122 -16.36 -6.34 19.92
N PRO A 123 -16.79 -7.47 19.36
CA PRO A 123 -16.71 -8.75 20.04
C PRO A 123 -15.26 -9.23 20.20
N LEU A 124 -14.98 -9.93 21.31
CA LEU A 124 -13.66 -10.48 21.61
C LEU A 124 -13.14 -11.46 20.53
N SER A 125 -14.03 -12.05 19.73
CA SER A 125 -13.65 -12.94 18.62
C SER A 125 -12.74 -12.24 17.59
N ILE A 126 -12.90 -10.93 17.39
CA ILE A 126 -12.06 -10.15 16.47
C ILE A 126 -10.59 -10.14 16.90
N ALA A 127 -10.29 -10.33 18.20
CA ALA A 127 -8.91 -10.39 18.67
C ALA A 127 -8.09 -11.52 18.03
N ARG A 128 -8.75 -12.56 17.50
CA ARG A 128 -8.11 -13.70 16.83
C ARG A 128 -8.29 -13.69 15.31
N ALA A 129 -8.93 -12.67 14.73
CA ALA A 129 -9.09 -12.55 13.29
C ALA A 129 -7.73 -12.58 12.59
N SER A 130 -7.62 -13.19 11.41
CA SER A 130 -6.36 -13.25 10.66
C SER A 130 -5.97 -11.85 10.19
N ASP A 131 -4.72 -11.45 10.43
CA ASP A 131 -4.10 -10.25 9.88
C ASP A 131 -2.71 -10.65 9.38
N VAL A 132 -2.67 -11.20 8.17
CA VAL A 132 -1.43 -11.56 7.46
C VAL A 132 -1.43 -10.91 6.09
N GLY A 133 -0.26 -10.88 5.47
CA GLY A 133 -0.08 -10.39 4.12
C GLY A 133 0.75 -9.12 4.05
N MET A 134 1.12 -8.81 2.82
CA MET A 134 1.95 -7.66 2.46
C MET A 134 1.16 -6.36 2.29
N SER A 135 -0.16 -6.41 2.47
CA SER A 135 -1.08 -5.42 1.91
C SER A 135 -0.89 -4.03 2.53
N TYR A 136 -0.66 -3.91 3.84
CA TYR A 136 -0.32 -2.63 4.46
C TYR A 136 1.00 -2.05 3.92
N GLY A 137 2.06 -2.86 3.85
CA GLY A 137 3.33 -2.44 3.26
C GLY A 137 3.19 -2.01 1.80
N ALA A 138 2.42 -2.76 1.01
CA ALA A 138 2.13 -2.43 -0.39
C ALA A 138 1.36 -1.11 -0.53
N VAL A 139 0.28 -0.94 0.22
CA VAL A 139 -0.53 0.29 0.19
C VAL A 139 0.26 1.51 0.71
N ALA A 140 1.18 1.33 1.66
CA ALA A 140 2.11 2.39 2.03
C ALA A 140 3.06 2.77 0.89
N VAL A 141 3.57 1.80 0.13
CA VAL A 141 4.37 2.08 -1.07
C VAL A 141 3.54 2.82 -2.13
N LEU A 142 2.26 2.48 -2.31
CA LEU A 142 1.35 3.24 -3.17
C LEU A 142 1.20 4.68 -2.69
N GLY A 143 0.98 4.89 -1.39
CA GLY A 143 0.90 6.21 -0.76
C GLY A 143 2.18 7.02 -1.01
N ALA A 144 3.34 6.39 -0.92
CA ALA A 144 4.62 7.04 -1.17
C ALA A 144 4.75 7.60 -2.60
N LEU A 145 4.07 7.03 -3.61
CA LEU A 145 4.13 7.50 -5.01
C LEU A 145 3.67 8.96 -5.13
N THR A 146 2.90 9.45 -4.17
CA THR A 146 2.55 10.88 -4.01
C THR A 146 3.76 11.82 -4.07
N ALA A 147 4.90 11.42 -3.51
CA ALA A 147 6.12 12.24 -3.54
C ALA A 147 6.74 12.34 -4.94
N ALA A 148 6.50 11.34 -5.80
CA ALA A 148 6.95 11.29 -7.19
C ALA A 148 6.00 11.98 -8.18
N VAL A 149 4.73 12.15 -7.81
CA VAL A 149 3.74 12.85 -8.64
C VAL A 149 4.11 14.34 -8.79
N PRO A 150 4.12 14.88 -10.03
CA PRO A 150 4.37 16.30 -10.29
C PRO A 150 3.47 17.21 -9.46
N SER A 151 4.00 18.35 -8.99
CA SER A 151 3.28 19.24 -8.06
C SER A 151 1.90 19.70 -8.56
N ARG A 152 1.73 19.86 -9.88
CA ARG A 152 0.45 20.23 -10.49
C ARG A 152 -0.64 19.15 -10.36
N TRP A 153 -0.26 17.87 -10.35
CA TRP A 153 -1.17 16.73 -10.29
C TRP A 153 -1.29 16.12 -8.90
N ARG A 154 -0.40 16.49 -7.98
CA ARG A 154 -0.37 15.94 -6.62
C ARG A 154 -1.66 16.18 -5.82
N PRO A 155 -2.33 17.35 -5.87
CA PRO A 155 -3.61 17.52 -5.21
C PRO A 155 -4.66 16.55 -5.74
N VAL A 156 -4.74 16.37 -7.07
CA VAL A 156 -5.65 15.43 -7.72
C VAL A 156 -5.36 13.99 -7.26
N TRP A 157 -4.09 13.60 -7.21
CA TRP A 157 -3.67 12.29 -6.72
C TRP A 157 -4.07 12.04 -5.25
N ILE A 158 -3.80 12.99 -4.36
CA ILE A 158 -4.15 12.86 -2.93
C ILE A 158 -5.67 12.81 -2.75
N CYS A 159 -6.39 13.72 -3.42
CA CYS A 159 -7.85 13.81 -3.34
C CYS A 159 -8.56 12.67 -4.08
N TRP A 160 -7.86 11.87 -4.88
CA TRP A 160 -8.35 10.57 -5.33
C TRP A 160 -8.15 9.52 -4.22
N TRP A 161 -6.91 9.27 -3.81
CA TRP A 161 -6.57 8.11 -3.00
C TRP A 161 -7.08 8.18 -1.57
N VAL A 162 -7.00 9.35 -0.90
CA VAL A 162 -7.43 9.46 0.49
C VAL A 162 -8.95 9.29 0.62
N PRO A 163 -9.79 10.01 -0.14
CA PRO A 163 -11.24 9.80 -0.06
C PRO A 163 -11.67 8.42 -0.55
N ALA A 164 -11.01 7.85 -1.57
CA ALA A 164 -11.29 6.49 -2.01
C ALA A 164 -11.02 5.46 -0.90
N GLY A 165 -9.88 5.56 -0.21
CA GLY A 165 -9.54 4.67 0.91
C GLY A 165 -10.49 4.82 2.10
N VAL A 166 -10.88 6.05 2.45
CA VAL A 166 -11.87 6.30 3.51
C VAL A 166 -13.24 5.72 3.16
N ALA A 167 -13.70 5.92 1.92
CA ALA A 167 -14.97 5.37 1.45
C ALA A 167 -14.95 3.84 1.42
N ALA A 168 -13.84 3.25 0.96
CA ALA A 168 -13.70 1.81 0.93
C ALA A 168 -13.68 1.23 2.35
N ALA A 169 -12.99 1.85 3.31
CA ALA A 169 -13.01 1.45 4.72
C ALA A 169 -14.40 1.58 5.36
N ALA A 170 -15.14 2.64 5.05
CA ALA A 170 -16.49 2.83 5.58
C ALA A 170 -17.51 1.81 5.05
N ILE A 171 -17.32 1.33 3.80
CA ILE A 171 -18.28 0.43 3.12
C ILE A 171 -17.87 -1.04 3.24
N GLY A 172 -16.58 -1.35 3.18
CA GLY A 172 -16.05 -2.71 3.34
C GLY A 172 -16.22 -3.23 4.76
N ALA A 173 -16.15 -2.32 5.75
CA ALA A 173 -16.39 -2.58 7.16
C ALA A 173 -15.50 -3.69 7.77
N GLU A 174 -14.36 -3.99 7.13
CA GLU A 174 -13.31 -4.81 7.72
C GLU A 174 -12.24 -3.91 8.38
N PHE A 175 -11.65 -4.38 9.47
CA PHE A 175 -10.57 -3.65 10.13
C PHE A 175 -9.33 -3.48 9.24
N THR A 176 -9.15 -4.41 8.29
CA THR A 176 -8.09 -4.41 7.27
C THR A 176 -8.23 -3.22 6.33
N ASP A 177 -9.46 -2.84 5.95
CA ASP A 177 -9.69 -1.68 5.08
C ASP A 177 -9.27 -0.38 5.78
N ALA A 178 -9.56 -0.25 7.07
CA ALA A 178 -9.07 0.86 7.89
C ALA A 178 -7.53 0.84 7.97
N GLY A 179 -6.94 -0.35 8.12
CA GLY A 179 -5.50 -0.55 8.05
C GLY A 179 -4.88 -0.10 6.73
N HIS A 180 -5.51 -0.37 5.59
CA HIS A 180 -5.03 0.12 4.29
C HIS A 180 -5.12 1.64 4.19
N ALA A 181 -6.21 2.26 4.65
CA ALA A 181 -6.34 3.71 4.65
C ALA A 181 -5.25 4.38 5.52
N VAL A 182 -4.95 3.81 6.69
CA VAL A 182 -3.85 4.26 7.56
C VAL A 182 -2.50 4.08 6.87
N ALA A 183 -2.24 2.90 6.29
CA ALA A 183 -0.99 2.60 5.60
C ALA A 183 -0.74 3.55 4.43
N LEU A 184 -1.79 3.87 3.65
CA LEU A 184 -1.74 4.83 2.55
C LEU A 184 -1.24 6.19 3.03
N VAL A 185 -1.84 6.71 4.11
CA VAL A 185 -1.48 8.01 4.69
C VAL A 185 -0.07 7.97 5.28
N LEU A 186 0.30 6.91 6.00
CA LEU A 186 1.68 6.73 6.51
C LEU A 186 2.70 6.76 5.37
N GLY A 187 2.43 6.06 4.27
CA GLY A 187 3.27 6.07 3.08
C GLY A 187 3.45 7.47 2.50
N MET A 188 2.37 8.25 2.39
CA MET A 188 2.43 9.66 1.95
C MET A 188 3.29 10.52 2.87
N LEU A 189 3.13 10.35 4.19
CA LEU A 189 3.85 11.12 5.21
C LEU A 189 5.35 10.79 5.23
N VAL A 190 5.71 9.51 5.15
CA VAL A 190 7.11 9.06 5.10
C VAL A 190 7.78 9.58 3.83
N ALA A 191 7.13 9.44 2.67
CA ALA A 191 7.68 9.85 1.40
C ALA A 191 7.80 11.38 1.24
N ALA A 192 7.08 12.18 2.04
CA ALA A 192 7.25 13.62 2.08
C ALA A 192 8.71 14.03 2.41
N ARG A 193 9.48 13.13 3.05
CA ARG A 193 10.90 13.35 3.39
C ARG A 193 11.88 12.93 2.29
N PHE A 194 11.45 12.26 1.22
CA PHE A 194 12.36 11.68 0.22
C PHE A 194 12.88 12.69 -0.82
N GLY A 195 12.42 13.94 -0.77
CA GLY A 195 12.69 14.93 -1.81
C GLY A 195 11.95 14.57 -3.12
N ARG A 196 12.12 15.41 -4.15
CA ARG A 196 11.45 15.19 -5.44
C ARG A 196 12.38 14.42 -6.38
N PRO A 197 11.91 13.34 -7.03
CA PRO A 197 12.68 12.74 -8.10
C PRO A 197 12.84 13.73 -9.26
N ALA A 198 13.92 13.58 -10.03
CA ALA A 198 14.17 14.41 -11.21
C ALA A 198 12.99 14.33 -12.20
N PRO A 199 12.66 15.40 -12.94
CA PRO A 199 11.58 15.37 -13.94
C PRO A 199 11.74 14.26 -15.00
N SER A 200 12.98 13.86 -15.29
CA SER A 200 13.33 12.74 -16.18
C SER A 200 12.99 11.36 -15.62
N ALA A 201 12.49 11.28 -14.38
CA ALA A 201 12.10 10.04 -13.73
C ALA A 201 10.84 9.39 -14.32
N TRP A 202 10.12 10.01 -15.25
CA TRP A 202 8.92 9.43 -15.83
C TRP A 202 9.17 8.97 -17.27
N THR A 203 9.33 7.66 -17.45
CA THR A 203 9.48 6.99 -18.75
C THR A 203 8.22 6.20 -19.09
N PRO A 204 7.98 5.80 -20.37
CA PRO A 204 6.83 4.98 -20.74
C PRO A 204 6.69 3.71 -19.90
N LEU A 205 7.82 3.05 -19.59
CA LEU A 205 7.85 1.88 -18.70
C LEU A 205 7.30 2.22 -17.31
N ARG A 206 7.71 3.35 -16.71
CA ARG A 206 7.26 3.74 -15.37
C ARG A 206 5.78 4.14 -15.35
N TYR A 207 5.26 4.70 -16.44
CA TYR A 207 3.82 4.90 -16.60
C TYR A 207 3.06 3.57 -16.70
N ALA A 208 3.55 2.59 -17.46
CA ALA A 208 2.94 1.26 -17.53
C ALA A 208 2.93 0.58 -16.15
N LEU A 209 4.05 0.62 -15.41
CA LEU A 209 4.12 0.13 -14.04
C LEU A 209 3.13 0.86 -13.13
N LEU A 210 3.01 2.19 -13.25
CA LEU A 210 2.07 2.99 -12.46
C LEU A 210 0.63 2.59 -12.72
N THR A 211 0.23 2.36 -13.97
CA THR A 211 -1.14 1.95 -14.30
C THR A 211 -1.50 0.63 -13.62
N VAL A 212 -0.62 -0.37 -13.72
CA VAL A 212 -0.84 -1.67 -13.08
C VAL A 212 -0.81 -1.54 -11.55
N ALA A 213 0.14 -0.77 -11.01
CA ALA A 213 0.27 -0.53 -9.58
C ALA A 213 -0.94 0.22 -8.99
N ALA A 214 -1.50 1.19 -9.71
CA ALA A 214 -2.70 1.91 -9.32
C ALA A 214 -3.93 1.00 -9.34
N ALA A 215 -4.11 0.19 -10.39
CA ALA A 215 -5.21 -0.78 -10.42
C ALA A 215 -5.10 -1.79 -9.26
N PHE A 216 -3.91 -2.33 -9.03
CA PHE A 216 -3.64 -3.24 -7.91
C PHE A 216 -3.89 -2.59 -6.55
N GLY A 217 -3.34 -1.39 -6.32
CA GLY A 217 -3.52 -0.67 -5.05
C GLY A 217 -4.97 -0.26 -4.79
N PHE A 218 -5.74 0.04 -5.84
CA PHE A 218 -7.18 0.29 -5.72
C PHE A 218 -7.94 -0.99 -5.30
N LEU A 219 -7.63 -2.13 -5.91
CA LEU A 219 -8.24 -3.41 -5.52
C LEU A 219 -7.85 -3.86 -4.10
N LEU A 220 -6.66 -3.48 -3.61
CA LEU A 220 -6.29 -3.68 -2.21
C LEU A 220 -7.16 -2.84 -1.27
N LEU A 221 -7.40 -1.56 -1.60
CA LEU A 221 -8.25 -0.69 -0.79
C LEU A 221 -9.72 -1.09 -0.83
N ALA A 222 -10.19 -1.57 -1.98
CA ALA A 222 -11.59 -1.78 -2.27
C ALA A 222 -11.82 -3.17 -2.84
N HIS A 223 -11.80 -4.16 -1.95
CA HIS A 223 -11.78 -5.58 -2.29
C HIS A 223 -13.19 -6.17 -2.53
N THR A 224 -14.26 -5.42 -2.21
CA THR A 224 -15.66 -5.79 -2.50
C THR A 224 -16.24 -4.94 -3.63
N PRO A 225 -17.25 -5.43 -4.38
CA PRO A 225 -17.89 -4.64 -5.44
C PRO A 225 -18.46 -3.30 -4.95
N TRP A 226 -19.05 -3.27 -3.75
CA TRP A 226 -19.63 -2.06 -3.17
C TRP A 226 -18.57 -1.07 -2.72
N SER A 227 -17.52 -1.54 -2.03
CA SER A 227 -16.38 -0.67 -1.67
C SER A 227 -15.67 -0.15 -2.91
N ALA A 228 -15.60 -0.92 -3.99
CA ALA A 228 -15.01 -0.51 -5.27
C ALA A 228 -15.84 0.59 -5.95
N VAL A 229 -17.15 0.43 -6.03
CA VAL A 229 -18.03 1.47 -6.61
C VAL A 229 -17.99 2.75 -5.77
N ALA A 230 -18.11 2.63 -4.44
CA ALA A 230 -18.07 3.77 -3.54
C ALA A 230 -16.70 4.48 -3.56
N GLY A 231 -15.61 3.72 -3.45
CA GLY A 231 -14.24 4.22 -3.50
C GLY A 231 -13.92 4.92 -4.81
N ALA A 232 -14.31 4.34 -5.95
CA ALA A 232 -14.14 4.97 -7.26
C ALA A 232 -14.95 6.27 -7.39
N GLY A 233 -16.22 6.25 -6.97
CA GLY A 233 -17.10 7.42 -7.03
C GLY A 233 -16.60 8.58 -6.16
N VAL A 234 -16.30 8.30 -4.90
CA VAL A 234 -15.81 9.31 -3.94
C VAL A 234 -14.41 9.81 -4.33
N GLY A 235 -13.52 8.91 -4.76
CA GLY A 235 -12.20 9.28 -5.29
C GLY A 235 -12.30 10.17 -6.52
N ALA A 236 -13.18 9.85 -7.48
CA ALA A 236 -13.38 10.64 -8.68
C ALA A 236 -13.90 12.05 -8.36
N LEU A 237 -14.88 12.16 -7.46
CA LEU A 237 -15.40 13.44 -6.99
C LEU A 237 -14.28 14.28 -6.33
N GLY A 238 -13.50 13.68 -5.43
CA GLY A 238 -12.38 14.36 -4.78
C GLY A 238 -11.33 14.85 -5.79
N ALA A 239 -10.98 14.02 -6.77
CA ALA A 239 -10.06 14.38 -7.85
C ALA A 239 -10.56 15.55 -8.72
N LEU A 240 -11.85 15.53 -9.10
CA LEU A 240 -12.47 16.58 -9.90
C LEU A 240 -12.53 17.92 -9.16
N VAL A 241 -12.90 17.89 -7.87
CA VAL A 241 -12.90 19.09 -7.01
C VAL A 241 -11.50 19.67 -6.90
N ALA A 242 -10.49 18.83 -6.70
CA ALA A 242 -9.10 19.26 -6.61
C ALA A 242 -8.60 19.87 -7.93
N ASP A 243 -8.91 19.26 -9.08
CA ASP A 243 -8.54 19.78 -10.39
C ASP A 243 -9.19 21.15 -10.67
N GLY A 244 -10.49 21.28 -10.38
CA GLY A 244 -11.21 22.55 -10.49
C GLY A 244 -10.59 23.65 -9.61
N ALA A 245 -10.26 23.33 -8.36
CA ALA A 245 -9.61 24.26 -7.44
C ALA A 245 -8.19 24.67 -7.91
N VAL A 246 -7.41 23.74 -8.47
CA VAL A 246 -6.08 24.01 -9.02
C VAL A 246 -6.17 24.94 -10.23
N ARG A 247 -7.07 24.66 -11.18
CA ARG A 247 -7.30 25.49 -12.38
C ARG A 247 -7.77 26.89 -11.99
N TYR A 248 -8.72 26.99 -11.06
CA TYR A 248 -9.21 28.27 -10.56
C TYR A 248 -8.09 29.12 -9.92
N ARG A 249 -7.23 28.52 -9.10
CA ARG A 249 -6.06 29.22 -8.53
C ARG A 249 -5.06 29.68 -9.58
N GLN A 250 -4.87 28.92 -10.66
CA GLN A 250 -3.98 29.30 -11.76
C GLN A 250 -4.53 30.51 -12.53
N MET A 251 -5.84 30.55 -12.80
CA MET A 251 -6.50 31.69 -13.47
C MET A 251 -6.41 32.99 -12.65
N ARG A 252 -6.43 32.89 -11.31
CA ARG A 252 -6.38 34.05 -10.41
C ARG A 252 -4.97 34.50 -10.02
N ARG A 253 -3.91 33.90 -10.56
CA ARG A 253 -2.54 34.36 -10.28
C ARG A 253 -2.33 35.71 -10.97
N PRO A 254 -2.05 36.81 -10.23
CA PRO A 254 -1.73 38.09 -10.85
C PRO A 254 -0.49 37.93 -11.74
N LEU A 255 -0.52 38.55 -12.92
CA LEU A 255 0.63 38.61 -13.82
C LEU A 255 1.79 39.23 -13.04
N ARG A 256 2.92 38.51 -12.92
CA ARG A 256 4.14 39.10 -12.38
C ARG A 256 4.53 40.24 -13.32
N ALA A 257 4.49 41.48 -12.83
CA ALA A 257 5.04 42.61 -13.55
C ALA A 257 6.51 42.29 -13.91
N PRO A 258 6.94 42.51 -15.16
CA PRO A 258 8.33 42.33 -15.52
C PRO A 258 9.19 43.23 -14.61
N ALA A 259 10.23 42.65 -14.00
CA ALA A 259 11.22 43.42 -13.26
C ALA A 259 11.88 44.38 -14.25
N LEU A 260 11.69 45.68 -14.02
CA LEU A 260 12.40 46.76 -14.70
C LEU A 260 13.84 46.83 -14.19
#